data_AF-A0A6P5A8K7-F1
#
_entry.id   AF-A0A6P5A8K7-F1
#
_cell.length_a   1.000
_cell.length_b   1.000
_cell.length_c   1.000
_cell.angle_alpha   90.00
_cell.angle_beta   90.00
_cell.angle_gamma   90.00
#
_symmetry.space_group_name_H-M   'P 1'
#
loop_
_entity.id
_entity.type
_entity.pdbx_description
1 polymer ?
#
loop_
_entity_poly.entity_id
_entity_poly.type
_entity_poly.pdbx_seq_one_letter_code
_entity_poly.pdbx_strand_id
1 'polypeptide(L)'
;MASPTKEKTPKPASGKSKSKGKEKKETELEDLKQELDIDDHMISLEEFCTRYNTSTDVGLTRAMAAEVFERDGPNCLIPPRKTPKWVKDFVKDMFPKQTLVIRSGEPISVDIENVVVGDLVQLKGGDRIPADVRIVEADGFKIDISLLTGESEPQIRSPEFTNDNPFETRNIALFCTVGVEGSAKGIVFNTGNRMVMAPSALRVSRLDLEETPSYCCCSS
;
A
#
# COMPACT_ATOMS: atom_id res chain seq x y z
N MET A 1 32.93 -2.97 -69.21
CA MET A 1 31.78 -3.89 -69.29
C MET A 1 31.49 -4.38 -67.89
N ALA A 2 30.29 -4.07 -67.38
CA ALA A 2 29.68 -4.65 -66.18
C ALA A 2 29.24 -6.12 -66.49
N SER A 3 28.99 -7.07 -65.59
CA SER A 3 28.54 -7.16 -64.19
C SER A 3 28.96 -8.57 -63.65
N PRO A 4 28.31 -9.23 -62.65
CA PRO A 4 28.38 -9.03 -61.19
C PRO A 4 28.55 -10.35 -60.37
N THR A 5 28.75 -10.30 -59.04
CA THR A 5 28.02 -11.19 -58.10
C THR A 5 28.05 -10.75 -56.62
N LYS A 6 26.86 -10.40 -56.15
CA LYS A 6 26.14 -10.67 -54.88
C LYS A 6 26.81 -10.52 -53.49
N GLU A 7 26.20 -9.58 -52.78
CA GLU A 7 26.05 -9.28 -51.35
C GLU A 7 25.75 -10.46 -50.40
N LYS A 8 26.30 -10.37 -49.17
CA LYS A 8 25.69 -10.89 -47.93
C LYS A 8 26.05 -9.97 -46.75
N THR A 9 25.05 -9.30 -46.20
CA THR A 9 25.08 -8.58 -44.93
C THR A 9 24.94 -9.56 -43.75
N PRO A 10 25.66 -9.36 -42.61
CA PRO A 10 25.32 -10.02 -41.36
C PRO A 10 24.31 -9.18 -40.56
N LYS A 11 23.27 -9.84 -40.03
CA LYS A 11 22.31 -9.28 -39.06
C LYS A 11 22.98 -9.09 -37.69
N PRO A 12 22.71 -8.01 -36.93
CA PRO A 12 22.97 -8.00 -35.50
C PRO A 12 21.82 -8.72 -34.76
N ALA A 13 22.17 -9.65 -33.87
CA ALA A 13 21.26 -10.30 -32.95
C ALA A 13 20.94 -9.33 -31.79
N SER A 14 19.67 -8.91 -31.67
CA SER A 14 19.17 -8.21 -30.50
C SER A 14 18.62 -9.23 -29.49
N GLY A 15 19.47 -9.70 -28.58
CA GLY A 15 19.03 -10.42 -27.37
C GLY A 15 18.83 -9.42 -26.24
N LYS A 16 17.59 -8.99 -25.99
CA LYS A 16 17.23 -8.30 -24.75
C LYS A 16 17.16 -9.35 -23.63
N SER A 17 18.17 -9.39 -22.77
CA SER A 17 18.07 -10.07 -21.48
C SER A 17 17.12 -9.27 -20.59
N LYS A 18 15.86 -9.70 -20.47
CA LYS A 18 15.00 -9.25 -19.37
C LYS A 18 15.65 -9.71 -18.06
N SER A 19 15.92 -8.78 -17.15
CA SER A 19 16.54 -9.08 -15.87
C SER A 19 15.57 -9.89 -15.00
N LYS A 20 16.03 -11.05 -14.50
CA LYS A 20 15.28 -11.96 -13.63
C LYS A 20 14.57 -11.28 -12.43
N GLY A 21 15.07 -10.12 -11.98
CA GLY A 21 14.46 -9.34 -10.91
C GLY A 21 13.19 -8.57 -11.29
N LYS A 22 13.01 -8.23 -12.58
CA LYS A 22 11.82 -7.53 -13.07
C LYS A 22 10.64 -8.49 -13.26
N GLU A 23 10.92 -9.67 -13.81
CA GLU A 23 9.93 -10.75 -13.96
C GLU A 23 9.36 -11.19 -12.61
N LYS A 24 10.19 -11.40 -11.58
CA LYS A 24 9.75 -11.87 -10.25
C LYS A 24 8.85 -10.86 -9.52
N LYS A 25 9.09 -9.55 -9.69
CA LYS A 25 8.25 -8.48 -9.13
C LYS A 25 6.92 -8.32 -9.86
N GLU A 26 6.93 -8.49 -11.19
CA GLU A 26 5.70 -8.46 -12.00
C GLU A 26 4.77 -9.63 -11.60
N THR A 27 5.31 -10.83 -11.35
CA THR A 27 4.49 -11.99 -10.91
C THR A 27 3.92 -11.81 -9.50
N GLU A 28 4.69 -11.26 -8.56
CA GLU A 28 4.23 -11.05 -7.18
C GLU A 28 3.14 -9.95 -7.09
N LEU A 29 3.23 -8.92 -7.94
CA LEU A 29 2.19 -7.90 -8.08
C LEU A 29 0.94 -8.46 -8.77
N GLU A 30 1.09 -9.38 -9.72
CA GLU A 30 -0.02 -10.10 -10.36
C GLU A 30 -0.73 -11.05 -9.37
N ASP A 31 0.01 -11.76 -8.53
CA ASP A 31 -0.55 -12.61 -7.46
C ASP A 31 -1.31 -11.77 -6.42
N LEU A 32 -0.79 -10.59 -6.04
CA LEU A 32 -1.50 -9.63 -5.18
C LEU A 32 -2.79 -9.12 -5.82
N LYS A 33 -2.77 -8.86 -7.14
CA LYS A 33 -3.97 -8.44 -7.88
C LYS A 33 -5.05 -9.53 -7.92
N GLN A 34 -4.67 -10.81 -7.94
CA GLN A 34 -5.62 -11.94 -7.96
C GLN A 34 -6.21 -12.28 -6.59
N GLU A 35 -5.57 -11.90 -5.48
CA GLU A 35 -6.06 -12.16 -4.12
C GLU A 35 -6.97 -11.06 -3.54
N LEU A 36 -7.15 -9.93 -4.23
CA LEU A 36 -7.83 -8.75 -3.69
C LEU A 36 -9.02 -8.32 -4.54
N ASP A 37 -10.17 -8.94 -4.27
CA ASP A 37 -11.48 -8.52 -4.79
C ASP A 37 -11.98 -7.31 -3.99
N ILE A 38 -11.38 -6.14 -4.25
CA ILE A 38 -11.74 -4.86 -3.61
C ILE A 38 -12.54 -4.06 -4.63
N ASP A 39 -13.83 -3.88 -4.37
CA ASP A 39 -14.75 -3.04 -5.16
C ASP A 39 -15.00 -1.68 -4.50
N ASP A 40 -14.44 -1.44 -3.31
CA ASP A 40 -14.63 -0.24 -2.51
C ASP A 40 -14.30 1.05 -3.25
N HIS A 41 -13.46 0.96 -4.30
CA HIS A 41 -13.13 2.09 -5.12
C HIS A 41 -14.13 2.41 -6.24
N MET A 42 -14.95 1.44 -6.62
CA MET A 42 -15.90 1.53 -7.72
C MET A 42 -17.29 2.02 -7.25
N ILE A 43 -17.65 1.72 -6.00
CA ILE A 43 -18.95 2.10 -5.45
C ILE A 43 -19.04 3.58 -5.10
N SER A 44 -20.27 4.09 -5.01
CA SER A 44 -20.53 5.48 -4.62
C SER A 44 -20.12 5.73 -3.16
N LEU A 45 -19.83 6.99 -2.80
CA LEU A 45 -19.51 7.35 -1.42
C LEU A 45 -20.67 7.05 -0.45
N GLU A 46 -21.92 7.17 -0.90
CA GLU A 46 -23.10 6.86 -0.09
C GLU A 46 -23.20 5.36 0.23
N GLU A 47 -23.01 4.51 -0.78
CA GLU A 47 -22.99 3.06 -0.61
C GLU A 47 -21.81 2.62 0.26
N PHE A 48 -20.64 3.21 0.05
CA PHE A 48 -19.44 2.96 0.83
C PHE A 48 -19.65 3.33 2.31
N CYS A 49 -20.16 4.53 2.60
CA CYS A 49 -20.47 4.94 3.98
C CYS A 49 -21.51 4.04 4.64
N THR A 50 -22.50 3.57 3.88
CA THR A 50 -23.51 2.61 4.36
C THR A 50 -22.87 1.27 4.71
N ARG A 51 -21.99 0.75 3.83
CA ARG A 51 -21.28 -0.53 4.01
C ARG A 51 -20.42 -0.54 5.28
N TYR A 52 -19.75 0.58 5.57
CA TYR A 52 -18.85 0.72 6.72
C TYR A 52 -19.48 1.40 7.94
N ASN A 53 -20.78 1.72 7.89
CA ASN A 53 -21.51 2.41 8.94
C ASN A 53 -20.78 3.67 9.46
N THR A 54 -20.41 4.55 8.55
CA THR A 54 -19.59 5.74 8.85
C THR A 54 -20.08 7.00 8.13
N SER A 55 -19.44 8.13 8.42
CA SER A 55 -19.74 9.45 7.86
C SER A 55 -18.47 10.12 7.34
N THR A 56 -18.57 10.78 6.19
CA THR A 56 -17.50 11.61 5.61
C THR A 56 -17.21 12.87 6.41
N ASP A 57 -18.16 13.32 7.23
CA ASP A 57 -18.09 14.64 7.89
C ASP A 57 -17.69 14.49 9.35
N VAL A 58 -18.39 13.62 10.08
CA VAL A 58 -18.22 13.46 11.53
C VAL A 58 -17.46 12.19 11.93
N GLY A 59 -17.21 11.29 10.98
CA GLY A 59 -16.60 9.98 11.24
C GLY A 59 -17.41 9.11 12.20
N LEU A 60 -16.77 8.07 12.76
CA LEU A 60 -17.40 7.17 13.72
C LEU A 60 -17.63 7.84 15.08
N THR A 61 -18.59 7.32 15.85
CA THR A 61 -18.63 7.62 17.29
C THR A 61 -17.55 6.84 18.04
N ARG A 62 -17.17 7.29 19.24
CA ARG A 62 -16.23 6.53 20.09
C ARG A 62 -16.77 5.14 20.46
N ALA A 63 -18.08 5.03 20.68
CA ALA A 63 -18.74 3.76 20.99
C ALA A 63 -18.70 2.81 19.78
N MET A 64 -19.06 3.28 18.59
CA MET A 64 -18.97 2.49 17.35
C MET A 64 -17.54 2.03 17.07
N ALA A 65 -16.55 2.92 17.25
CA ALA A 65 -15.15 2.55 17.09
C ALA A 65 -14.71 1.46 18.08
N ALA A 66 -15.18 1.52 19.33
CA ALA A 66 -14.91 0.49 20.33
C ALA A 66 -15.57 -0.86 19.98
N GLU A 67 -16.80 -0.85 19.48
CA GLU A 67 -17.49 -2.05 19.00
C GLU A 67 -16.76 -2.71 17.83
N VAL A 68 -16.29 -1.90 16.86
CA VAL A 68 -15.48 -2.41 15.74
C VAL A 68 -14.14 -2.95 16.25
N PHE A 69 -13.50 -2.29 17.21
CA PHE A 69 -12.26 -2.77 17.81
C PHE A 69 -12.43 -4.12 18.52
N GLU A 70 -13.52 -4.29 19.28
CA GLU A 70 -13.82 -5.56 19.95
C GLU A 70 -14.10 -6.69 18.96
N ARG A 71 -14.78 -6.37 17.85
CA ARG A 71 -15.09 -7.31 16.77
C ARG A 71 -13.84 -7.73 15.97
N ASP A 72 -13.07 -6.76 15.51
CA ASP A 72 -12.03 -6.96 14.49
C ASP A 72 -10.62 -7.07 15.07
N GLY A 73 -10.44 -6.62 16.31
CA GLY A 73 -9.15 -6.53 16.98
C GLY A 73 -8.32 -5.31 16.54
N PRO A 74 -7.07 -5.23 17.03
CA PRO A 74 -6.19 -4.10 16.76
C PRO A 74 -5.72 -4.05 15.31
N ASN A 75 -5.45 -2.83 14.84
CA ASN A 75 -4.74 -2.61 13.60
C ASN A 75 -3.24 -2.90 13.78
N CYS A 76 -2.91 -4.19 13.71
CA CYS A 76 -1.53 -4.65 13.71
C CYS A 76 -1.37 -5.86 12.79
N LEU A 77 -0.17 -6.00 12.25
CA LEU A 77 0.21 -7.21 11.53
C LEU A 77 0.58 -8.30 12.54
N ILE A 78 0.03 -9.49 12.36
CA ILE A 78 0.27 -10.63 13.24
C ILE A 78 1.30 -11.55 12.57
N PRO A 79 2.60 -11.45 12.90
CA PRO A 79 3.61 -12.32 12.34
C PRO A 79 3.45 -13.76 12.85
N PRO A 80 3.88 -14.77 12.07
CA PRO A 80 3.89 -16.17 12.52
C PRO A 80 4.59 -16.38 13.86
N ARG A 81 4.18 -17.43 14.60
CA ARG A 81 4.72 -17.71 15.95
C ARG A 81 6.25 -17.82 16.01
N LYS A 82 6.87 -18.38 14.97
CA LYS A 82 8.33 -18.59 14.87
C LYS A 82 9.07 -17.44 14.16
N THR A 83 8.53 -16.23 14.18
CA THR A 83 9.17 -15.08 13.54
C THR A 83 10.26 -14.47 14.44
N PRO A 84 11.48 -14.22 13.92
CA PRO A 84 12.56 -13.55 14.65
C PRO A 84 12.15 -12.17 15.17
N LYS A 85 12.77 -11.70 16.25
CA LYS A 85 12.44 -10.40 16.86
C LYS A 85 12.63 -9.22 15.89
N TRP A 86 13.73 -9.18 15.15
CA TRP A 86 14.02 -8.09 14.21
C TRP A 86 12.93 -7.92 13.13
N VAL A 87 12.32 -9.03 12.68
CA VAL A 87 11.18 -9.00 11.76
C VAL A 87 9.96 -8.35 12.42
N LYS A 88 9.67 -8.73 13.67
CA LYS A 88 8.53 -8.17 14.42
C LYS A 88 8.70 -6.67 14.60
N ASP A 89 9.91 -6.23 14.91
CA ASP A 89 10.25 -4.82 15.08
C ASP A 89 10.15 -4.09 13.73
N PHE A 90 10.70 -4.65 12.65
CA PHE A 90 10.61 -4.09 11.29
C PHE A 90 9.16 -3.89 10.81
N VAL A 91 8.31 -4.91 11.00
CA VAL A 91 6.89 -4.83 10.63
C VAL A 91 6.17 -3.78 11.46
N LYS A 92 6.52 -3.62 12.74
CA LYS A 92 5.96 -2.58 13.60
C LYS A 92 6.38 -1.18 13.15
N ASP A 93 7.62 -1.02 12.69
CA ASP A 93 8.17 0.25 12.21
C ASP A 93 7.57 0.71 10.86
N MET A 94 6.83 -0.16 10.15
CA MET A 94 6.07 0.24 8.95
C MET A 94 4.87 1.13 9.29
N PHE A 95 4.34 1.03 10.50
CA PHE A 95 3.20 1.81 10.96
C PHE A 95 3.64 3.17 11.53
N PRO A 96 2.85 4.24 11.36
CA PRO A 96 3.02 5.43 12.20
C PRO A 96 2.73 5.07 13.66
N LYS A 97 3.29 5.81 14.63
CA LYS A 97 2.99 5.56 16.06
C LYS A 97 1.54 5.92 16.40
N GLN A 98 1.09 7.06 15.90
CA GLN A 98 -0.26 7.60 16.07
C GLN A 98 -0.73 8.17 14.75
N THR A 99 -2.04 8.30 14.59
CA THR A 99 -2.66 9.00 13.47
C THR A 99 -3.82 9.85 13.96
N LEU A 100 -4.18 10.86 13.17
CA LEU A 100 -5.28 11.76 13.49
C LEU A 100 -6.56 11.22 12.87
N VAL A 101 -7.53 10.87 13.70
CA VAL A 101 -8.87 10.42 13.26
C VAL A 101 -9.92 11.44 13.67
N ILE A 102 -10.99 11.56 12.90
CA ILE A 102 -12.16 12.35 13.23
C ILE A 102 -13.21 11.36 13.78
N ARG A 103 -13.58 11.53 15.05
CA ARG A 103 -14.64 10.75 15.69
C ARG A 103 -15.61 11.68 16.37
N SER A 104 -16.91 11.52 16.10
CA SER A 104 -17.97 12.42 16.59
C SER A 104 -17.74 13.91 16.21
N GLY A 105 -17.15 14.15 15.04
CA GLY A 105 -16.83 15.48 14.52
C GLY A 105 -15.57 16.12 15.11
N GLU A 106 -14.90 15.46 16.05
CA GLU A 106 -13.69 15.98 16.69
C GLU A 106 -12.44 15.26 16.19
N PRO A 107 -11.35 15.99 15.84
CA PRO A 107 -10.07 15.38 15.53
C PRO A 107 -9.38 14.91 16.82
N ILE A 108 -8.99 13.63 16.86
CA ILE A 108 -8.39 12.96 18.02
C ILE A 108 -7.14 12.21 17.55
N SER A 109 -6.02 12.38 18.25
CA SER A 109 -4.83 11.55 18.03
C SER A 109 -5.04 10.18 18.66
N VAL A 110 -4.95 9.13 17.85
CA VAL A 110 -5.20 7.74 18.26
C VAL A 110 -3.98 6.89 17.94
N ASP A 111 -3.61 6.00 18.87
CA ASP A 111 -2.55 5.01 18.64
C ASP A 111 -2.93 4.12 17.46
N ILE A 112 -1.93 3.78 16.64
CA ILE A 112 -2.19 3.08 15.38
C ILE A 112 -2.95 1.77 15.57
N GLU A 113 -2.70 1.05 16.67
CA GLU A 113 -3.36 -0.20 17.03
C GLU A 113 -4.87 -0.03 17.26
N ASN A 114 -5.32 1.17 17.65
CA ASN A 114 -6.71 1.51 17.97
C ASN A 114 -7.49 2.12 16.78
N VAL A 115 -6.86 2.20 15.61
CA VAL A 115 -7.51 2.58 14.35
C VAL A 115 -8.35 1.41 13.87
N VAL A 116 -9.59 1.67 13.48
CA VAL A 116 -10.55 0.63 13.08
C VAL A 116 -11.15 0.91 11.72
N VAL A 117 -11.74 -0.13 11.13
CA VAL A 117 -12.52 0.01 9.89
C VAL A 117 -13.68 0.99 10.12
N GLY A 118 -13.87 1.90 9.17
CA GLY A 118 -14.84 2.98 9.21
C GLY A 118 -14.31 4.30 9.78
N ASP A 119 -13.13 4.32 10.43
CA ASP A 119 -12.55 5.58 10.92
C ASP A 119 -12.29 6.57 9.78
N LEU A 120 -12.63 7.84 10.00
CA LEU A 120 -12.28 8.95 9.13
C LEU A 120 -10.90 9.48 9.52
N VAL A 121 -9.86 9.14 8.76
CA VAL A 121 -8.48 9.57 9.00
C VAL A 121 -8.19 10.90 8.30
N GLN A 122 -7.37 11.73 8.94
CA GLN A 122 -6.79 12.93 8.33
C GLN A 122 -5.32 12.66 8.00
N LEU A 123 -4.96 12.89 6.74
CA LEU A 123 -3.65 12.62 6.17
C LEU A 123 -2.99 13.91 5.71
N LYS A 124 -1.68 14.04 5.90
CA LYS A 124 -0.89 15.17 5.41
C LYS A 124 0.41 14.68 4.77
N GLY A 125 1.01 15.55 3.97
CA GLY A 125 2.37 15.34 3.48
C GLY A 125 3.36 15.09 4.64
N GLY A 126 4.16 14.04 4.51
CA GLY A 126 5.07 13.53 5.54
C GLY A 126 4.53 12.33 6.32
N ASP A 127 3.22 12.09 6.30
CA ASP A 127 2.61 11.01 7.09
C ASP A 127 2.67 9.65 6.37
N ARG A 128 2.94 8.59 7.12
CA ARG A 128 2.72 7.21 6.65
C ARG A 128 1.22 6.92 6.67
N ILE A 129 0.72 6.28 5.61
CA ILE A 129 -0.70 5.93 5.56
C ILE A 129 -0.97 4.83 6.62
N PRO A 130 -1.91 5.06 7.56
CA PRO A 130 -2.09 4.20 8.74
C PRO A 130 -2.75 2.85 8.43
N ALA A 131 -3.50 2.78 7.33
CA ALA A 131 -4.29 1.64 6.92
C ALA A 131 -4.64 1.73 5.43
N ASP A 132 -5.44 0.80 4.90
CA ASP A 132 -6.00 1.02 3.55
C ASP A 132 -7.20 1.96 3.66
N VAL A 133 -7.13 3.04 2.88
CA VAL A 133 -7.98 4.22 3.03
C VAL A 133 -8.62 4.59 1.70
N ARG A 134 -9.93 4.81 1.75
CA ARG A 134 -10.76 5.39 0.71
C ARG A 134 -10.72 6.91 0.81
N ILE A 135 -10.15 7.60 -0.18
CA ILE A 135 -10.07 9.06 -0.17
C ILE A 135 -11.47 9.65 -0.38
N VAL A 136 -11.87 10.57 0.49
CA VAL A 136 -13.17 11.28 0.42
C VAL A 136 -13.00 12.77 0.19
N GLU A 137 -11.85 13.32 0.58
CA GLU A 137 -11.44 14.70 0.30
C GLU A 137 -9.93 14.73 0.05
N ALA A 138 -9.47 15.55 -0.88
CA ALA A 138 -8.05 15.76 -1.13
C ALA A 138 -7.78 17.20 -1.60
N ASP A 139 -6.74 17.80 -1.04
CA ASP A 139 -6.19 19.09 -1.44
C ASP A 139 -4.71 18.92 -1.77
N GLY A 140 -4.40 18.83 -3.07
CA GLY A 140 -3.04 18.62 -3.57
C GLY A 140 -2.36 17.36 -3.04
N PHE A 141 -3.12 16.38 -2.51
CA PHE A 141 -2.54 15.21 -1.85
C PHE A 141 -1.85 14.28 -2.85
N LYS A 142 -0.59 13.97 -2.58
CA LYS A 142 0.19 13.02 -3.37
C LYS A 142 0.81 11.98 -2.46
N ILE A 143 0.88 10.73 -2.94
CA ILE A 143 1.50 9.63 -2.22
C ILE A 143 2.66 9.05 -3.02
N ASP A 144 3.71 8.64 -2.31
CA ASP A 144 4.79 7.84 -2.85
C ASP A 144 4.38 6.37 -2.85
N ILE A 145 4.30 5.79 -4.04
CA ILE A 145 4.02 4.37 -4.26
C ILE A 145 5.22 3.61 -4.86
N SER A 146 6.42 4.17 -4.79
CA SER A 146 7.65 3.56 -5.30
C SER A 146 7.91 2.16 -4.73
N LEU A 147 7.47 1.90 -3.51
CA LEU A 147 7.55 0.57 -2.88
C LEU A 147 6.61 -0.46 -3.51
N LEU A 148 5.51 -0.01 -4.12
CA LEU A 148 4.50 -0.89 -4.73
C LEU A 148 4.75 -1.06 -6.24
N THR A 149 4.94 0.03 -6.97
CA THR A 149 5.02 0.01 -8.45
C THR A 149 6.45 0.19 -8.98
N GLY A 150 7.37 0.68 -8.15
CA GLY A 150 8.72 1.08 -8.60
C GLY A 150 8.75 2.43 -9.33
N GLU A 151 7.63 3.15 -9.41
CA GLU A 151 7.58 4.49 -9.98
C GLU A 151 8.10 5.52 -8.96
N SER A 152 9.02 6.38 -9.40
CA SER A 152 9.64 7.38 -8.53
C SER A 152 8.83 8.68 -8.41
N GLU A 153 7.84 8.89 -9.27
CA GLU A 153 7.03 10.11 -9.26
C GLU A 153 5.85 9.98 -8.28
N PRO A 154 5.65 10.95 -7.37
CA PRO A 154 4.50 10.94 -6.48
C PRO A 154 3.17 10.95 -7.23
N GLN A 155 2.27 10.07 -6.83
CA GLN A 155 0.98 9.89 -7.49
C GLN A 155 -0.11 10.70 -6.80
N ILE A 156 -0.89 11.44 -7.59
CA ILE A 156 -2.00 12.27 -7.10
C ILE A 156 -3.12 11.38 -6.57
N ARG A 157 -3.73 11.82 -5.47
CA ARG A 157 -4.94 11.23 -4.90
C ARG A 157 -6.11 12.22 -4.99
N SER A 158 -7.30 11.71 -5.22
CA SER A 158 -8.55 12.47 -5.30
C SER A 158 -9.74 11.58 -4.93
N PRO A 159 -10.92 12.11 -4.57
CA PRO A 159 -12.05 11.27 -4.19
C PRO A 159 -12.71 10.53 -5.36
N GLU A 160 -12.48 10.98 -6.59
CA GLU A 160 -13.10 10.41 -7.78
C GLU A 160 -12.49 9.06 -8.19
N PHE A 161 -13.35 8.17 -8.65
CA PHE A 161 -12.94 6.91 -9.27
C PHE A 161 -12.33 7.16 -10.64
N THR A 162 -11.15 6.59 -10.87
CA THR A 162 -10.39 6.82 -12.11
C THR A 162 -9.96 5.56 -12.84
N ASN A 163 -9.94 4.40 -12.20
CA ASN A 163 -9.45 3.15 -12.80
C ASN A 163 -10.02 1.92 -12.08
N ASP A 164 -10.37 0.88 -12.82
CA ASP A 164 -10.84 -0.41 -12.29
C ASP A 164 -9.77 -1.09 -11.42
N ASN A 165 -8.48 -0.87 -11.70
CA ASN A 165 -7.39 -1.40 -10.89
C ASN A 165 -7.23 -0.55 -9.59
N PRO A 166 -7.42 -1.14 -8.40
CA PRO A 166 -7.32 -0.41 -7.13
C PRO A 166 -5.92 0.16 -6.84
N PHE A 167 -4.86 -0.37 -7.48
CA PHE A 167 -3.51 0.16 -7.36
C PHE A 167 -3.28 1.44 -8.19
N GLU A 168 -4.07 1.62 -9.24
CA GLU A 168 -3.93 2.75 -10.18
C GLU A 168 -4.99 3.85 -9.94
N THR A 169 -6.09 3.52 -9.27
CA THR A 169 -7.13 4.50 -8.97
C THR A 169 -6.63 5.57 -7.98
N ARG A 170 -7.10 6.81 -8.16
CA ARG A 170 -6.67 7.95 -7.32
C ARG A 170 -7.38 8.03 -5.97
N ASN A 171 -8.48 7.33 -5.82
CA ASN A 171 -9.32 7.39 -4.63
C ASN A 171 -9.05 6.29 -3.60
N ILE A 172 -7.88 5.68 -3.67
CA ILE A 172 -7.35 4.74 -2.69
C ILE A 172 -5.93 5.16 -2.28
N ALA A 173 -5.66 5.10 -0.99
CA ALA A 173 -4.33 5.16 -0.41
C ALA A 173 -4.11 3.90 0.42
N LEU A 174 -3.02 3.17 0.14
CA LEU A 174 -2.77 1.86 0.73
C LEU A 174 -1.76 1.96 1.87
N PHE A 175 -1.84 1.03 2.81
CA PHE A 175 -0.79 0.80 3.79
C PHE A 175 0.57 0.57 3.12
N CYS A 176 1.66 0.90 3.82
CA CYS A 176 3.04 0.96 3.31
C CYS A 176 3.37 2.12 2.36
N THR A 177 2.42 3.00 2.03
CA THR A 177 2.70 4.22 1.25
C THR A 177 2.90 5.43 2.16
N VAL A 178 3.44 6.52 1.61
CA VAL A 178 3.75 7.76 2.36
C VAL A 178 3.15 8.95 1.63
N GLY A 179 2.44 9.82 2.34
CA GLY A 179 2.03 11.12 1.82
C GLY A 179 3.25 12.01 1.59
N VAL A 180 3.40 12.55 0.39
CA VAL A 180 4.53 13.42 0.02
C VAL A 180 4.19 14.88 0.29
N GLU A 181 3.02 15.32 -0.15
CA GLU A 181 2.54 16.69 -0.01
C GLU A 181 1.01 16.75 0.02
N GLY A 182 0.49 17.94 0.33
CA GLY A 182 -0.94 18.20 0.42
C GLY A 182 -1.60 17.63 1.68
N SER A 183 -2.92 17.58 1.66
CA SER A 183 -3.71 16.97 2.72
C SER A 183 -4.93 16.24 2.18
N ALA A 184 -5.36 15.19 2.87
CA ALA A 184 -6.54 14.43 2.50
C ALA A 184 -7.31 13.98 3.73
N LYS A 185 -8.59 13.67 3.52
CA LYS A 185 -9.36 12.82 4.42
C LYS A 185 -9.73 11.55 3.71
N GLY A 186 -9.81 10.48 4.46
CA GLY A 186 -10.29 9.22 3.94
C GLY A 186 -10.82 8.31 5.00
N ILE A 187 -11.60 7.33 4.57
CA ILE A 187 -12.21 6.34 5.46
C ILE A 187 -11.41 5.05 5.37
N VAL A 188 -11.08 4.48 6.52
CA VAL A 188 -10.39 3.19 6.61
C VAL A 188 -11.35 2.06 6.20
N PHE A 189 -10.96 1.23 5.24
CA PHE A 189 -11.78 0.06 4.83
C PHE A 189 -11.13 -1.28 5.18
N ASN A 190 -9.79 -1.34 5.28
CA ASN A 190 -9.08 -2.53 5.76
C ASN A 190 -8.03 -2.19 6.83
N THR A 191 -7.93 -3.03 7.85
CA THR A 191 -6.97 -2.93 8.95
C THR A 191 -6.23 -4.24 9.23
N GLY A 192 -5.06 -4.15 9.87
CA GLY A 192 -4.20 -5.28 10.23
C GLY A 192 -3.89 -6.21 9.06
N ASN A 193 -4.00 -7.52 9.30
CA ASN A 193 -3.72 -8.55 8.29
C ASN A 193 -4.65 -8.54 7.07
N ARG A 194 -5.76 -7.77 7.08
CA ARG A 194 -6.69 -7.65 5.94
C ARG A 194 -6.23 -6.60 4.93
N MET A 195 -5.24 -5.78 5.26
CA MET A 195 -4.71 -4.79 4.33
C MET A 195 -4.09 -5.47 3.10
N VAL A 196 -4.23 -4.82 1.95
CA VAL A 196 -3.69 -5.24 0.65
C VAL A 196 -2.22 -5.65 0.73
N MET A 197 -1.42 -4.81 1.39
CA MET A 197 0.04 -5.01 1.49
C MET A 197 0.45 -5.86 2.70
N ALA A 198 -0.48 -6.29 3.56
CA ALA A 198 -0.15 -7.06 4.76
C ALA A 198 0.56 -8.39 4.45
N PRO A 199 0.10 -9.22 3.50
CA PRO A 199 0.78 -10.47 3.17
C PRO A 199 2.22 -10.23 2.69
N SER A 200 2.43 -9.23 1.84
CA SER A 200 3.74 -8.85 1.31
C SER A 200 4.66 -8.31 2.39
N ALA A 201 4.17 -7.44 3.27
CA ALA A 201 4.93 -6.93 4.42
C ALA A 201 5.43 -8.08 5.32
N LEU A 202 4.58 -9.10 5.54
CA LEU A 202 4.96 -10.29 6.28
C LEU A 202 5.94 -11.21 5.51
N ARG A 203 5.93 -11.20 4.17
CA ARG A 203 6.85 -11.97 3.32
C ARG A 203 8.20 -11.29 3.10
N VAL A 204 8.27 -9.96 2.98
CA VAL A 204 9.53 -9.19 2.81
C VAL A 204 10.49 -9.47 3.97
N SER A 205 9.95 -9.74 5.16
CA SER A 205 10.73 -10.25 6.29
C SER A 205 11.51 -11.55 6.03
N ARG A 206 11.18 -12.28 4.96
CA ARG A 206 11.94 -13.46 4.48
C ARG A 206 12.96 -13.12 3.40
N LEU A 207 12.81 -12.05 2.63
CA LEU A 207 13.69 -11.75 1.49
C LEU A 207 14.97 -11.00 1.92
N ASP A 208 14.92 -10.23 3.01
CA ASP A 208 16.13 -9.68 3.64
C ASP A 208 17.01 -10.76 4.33
N LEU A 209 16.55 -12.02 4.37
CA LEU A 209 17.35 -13.16 4.84
C LEU A 209 18.26 -13.75 3.76
N GLU A 210 18.03 -13.47 2.47
CA GLU A 210 18.79 -14.11 1.38
C GLU A 210 19.90 -13.24 0.77
N GLU A 211 20.01 -11.95 1.12
CA GLU A 211 21.12 -11.09 0.70
C GLU A 211 21.93 -10.52 1.87
N THR A 212 22.56 -11.40 2.64
CA THR A 212 23.94 -11.11 3.05
C THR A 212 24.86 -11.85 2.08
N PRO A 213 25.48 -11.20 1.08
CA PRO A 213 26.59 -11.83 0.40
C PRO A 213 27.67 -12.02 1.47
N SER A 214 27.87 -13.27 1.88
CA SER A 214 29.04 -13.68 2.62
C SER A 214 30.24 -13.43 1.72
N TYR A 215 30.79 -12.20 1.77
CA TYR A 215 32.11 -11.96 1.22
C TYR A 215 33.07 -12.81 2.05
N CYS A 216 33.47 -13.89 1.41
CA CYS A 216 34.45 -14.86 1.80
C CYS A 216 35.73 -14.12 2.27
N CYS A 217 35.99 -14.13 3.57
CA CYS A 217 37.33 -13.93 4.09
C CYS A 217 38.16 -15.18 3.73
N CYS A 218 38.66 -15.24 2.50
CA CYS A 218 39.78 -16.13 2.19
C CYS A 218 41.04 -15.50 2.78
N SER A 219 41.40 -15.97 3.97
CA SER A 219 42.75 -15.87 4.51
C SER A 219 43.69 -16.71 3.65
N SER A 220 44.73 -16.11 3.08
CA SER A 220 46.00 -16.74 2.67
C SER A 220 47.04 -15.66 2.43
#